data_AF-A0A0N7KRN0-F1
#
_entry.id   AF-A0A0N7KRN0-F1
#
_cell.length_a   1.000
_cell.length_b   1.000
_cell.length_c   1.000
_cell.angle_alpha   90.00
_cell.angle_beta   90.00
_cell.angle_gamma   90.00
#
_symmetry.space_group_name_H-M   'P 1'
#
loop_
_entity.id
_entity.type
_entity.pdbx_description
1 polymer ?
#
loop_
_entity_poly.entity_id
_entity_poly.type
_entity_poly.pdbx_seq_one_letter_code
_entity_poly.pdbx_strand_id
1 'polypeptide(L)'
;VAFGVDMKKSKLILVGASAICWTLWLSRNDMVFDKSLSISYMQVIFRATHWLRFWAQLQRRDEDGEFLKVACRKLETMVMQLYANYGWRFTNRLE
;
A
#
# COMPACT_ATOMS: atom_id res chain seq x y z
N VAL A 1 22.34 13.41 -10.36
CA VAL A 1 21.17 13.16 -11.24
C VAL A 1 19.93 13.09 -10.36
N ALA A 2 19.36 14.26 -10.04
CA ALA A 2 18.15 14.34 -9.23
C ALA A 2 16.97 13.99 -10.14
N PHE A 3 16.29 12.88 -9.89
CA PHE A 3 15.02 12.57 -10.55
C PHE A 3 14.13 13.82 -10.43
N GLY A 4 13.67 14.35 -11.57
CA GLY A 4 12.86 15.57 -11.69
C GLY A 4 11.45 15.46 -11.11
N VAL A 5 11.35 14.93 -9.89
CA VAL A 5 10.14 14.84 -9.09
C VAL A 5 10.09 16.09 -8.24
N ASP A 6 9.07 16.92 -8.44
CA ASP A 6 8.76 18.08 -7.59
C ASP A 6 8.91 17.70 -6.11
N MET A 7 9.62 18.52 -5.34
CA MET A 7 9.99 18.21 -3.95
C MET A 7 8.76 17.86 -3.09
N LYS A 8 7.58 18.39 -3.42
CA LYS A 8 6.31 18.05 -2.75
C LYS A 8 5.89 16.61 -3.05
N LYS A 9 5.95 16.19 -4.32
CA LYS A 9 5.63 14.82 -4.74
C LYS A 9 6.59 13.81 -4.13
N SER A 10 7.87 14.16 -4.01
CA SER A 10 8.87 13.29 -3.37
C SER A 10 8.50 12.98 -1.91
N LYS A 11 8.06 13.99 -1.14
CA LYS A 11 7.57 13.79 0.23
C LYS A 11 6.35 12.86 0.28
N LEU A 12 5.39 13.03 -0.62
CA LEU A 12 4.20 12.16 -0.68
C LEU A 12 4.55 10.72 -1.07
N ILE A 13 5.51 10.52 -1.97
CA ILE A 13 6.02 9.19 -2.31
C ILE A 13 6.67 8.56 -1.07
N LEU A 14 7.46 9.31 -0.30
CA LEU A 14 8.05 8.81 0.93
C LEU A 14 6.98 8.40 1.96
N VAL A 15 5.95 9.22 2.15
CA VAL A 15 4.79 8.88 3.01
C VAL A 15 4.13 7.58 2.55
N GLY A 16 3.91 7.41 1.24
CA GLY A 16 3.38 6.18 0.66
C GLY A 16 4.27 4.96 0.90
N ALA A 17 5.57 5.09 0.65
CA ALA A 17 6.56 4.04 0.89
C ALA A 17 6.63 3.66 2.37
N SER A 18 6.66 4.64 3.27
CA SER A 18 6.63 4.44 4.72
C SER A 18 5.38 3.71 5.18
N ALA A 19 4.20 4.05 4.64
CA ALA A 19 2.96 3.35 4.95
C ALA A 19 3.05 1.87 4.52
N ILE A 20 3.56 1.58 3.32
CA ILE A 20 3.76 0.19 2.86
C ILE A 20 4.74 -0.56 3.77
N CYS A 21 5.90 0.02 4.08
CA CYS A 21 6.88 -0.57 4.99
C CYS A 21 6.27 -0.82 6.38
N TRP A 22 5.48 0.14 6.89
CA TRP A 22 4.77 0.01 8.17
C TRP A 22 3.80 -1.17 8.14
N THR A 23 3.04 -1.34 7.06
CA THR A 23 2.10 -2.46 6.93
C THR A 23 2.77 -3.81 6.78
N LEU A 24 3.90 -3.88 6.08
CA LEU A 24 4.71 -5.09 6.00
C LEU A 24 5.27 -5.46 7.37
N TRP A 25 5.74 -4.48 8.13
CA TRP A 25 6.22 -4.67 9.50
C TRP A 25 5.10 -5.15 10.43
N LEU A 26 3.93 -4.51 10.43
CA LEU A 26 2.77 -4.95 11.21
C LEU A 26 2.30 -6.34 10.81
N SER A 27 2.22 -6.65 9.51
CA SER A 27 1.82 -7.97 9.02
C SER A 27 2.79 -9.05 9.50
N ARG A 28 4.10 -8.76 9.49
CA ARG A 28 5.11 -9.66 10.05
C ARG A 28 4.90 -9.86 11.56
N ASN A 29 4.63 -8.79 12.31
CA ASN A 29 4.40 -8.88 13.75
C ASN A 29 3.14 -9.70 14.06
N ASP A 30 2.03 -9.45 13.38
CA ASP A 30 0.79 -10.22 13.54
C ASP A 30 1.02 -11.73 13.28
N MET A 31 1.80 -12.06 12.25
CA MET A 31 2.16 -13.45 11.95
C MET A 31 3.00 -14.10 13.06
N VAL A 32 3.92 -13.33 13.68
CA VAL A 32 4.80 -13.83 14.75
C VAL A 32 4.07 -13.95 16.09
N PHE A 33 3.25 -12.96 16.46
CA PHE A 33 2.63 -12.87 17.78
C PHE A 33 1.24 -13.49 17.85
N ASP A 34 0.43 -13.36 16.80
CA ASP A 34 -1.00 -13.74 16.81
C ASP A 34 -1.27 -15.09 16.14
N LYS A 35 -0.22 -15.81 15.69
CA LYS A 35 -0.32 -17.07 14.93
C LYS A 35 -1.32 -17.00 13.76
N SER A 36 -1.55 -15.81 13.20
CA SER A 36 -2.60 -15.61 12.19
C SER A 36 -2.25 -16.38 10.90
N LEU A 37 -3.14 -17.30 10.51
CA LEU A 37 -2.99 -18.13 9.32
C LEU A 37 -3.05 -17.27 8.04
N SER A 38 -1.99 -17.35 7.23
CA SER A 38 -1.90 -16.88 5.84
C SER A 38 -2.40 -15.45 5.58
N ILE A 39 -1.58 -14.45 5.91
CA ILE A 39 -1.81 -13.08 5.43
C ILE A 39 -1.67 -13.09 3.90
N SER A 40 -2.79 -13.01 3.20
CA SER A 40 -2.78 -12.90 1.74
C SER A 40 -2.18 -11.56 1.33
N TYR A 41 -1.43 -11.51 0.23
CA TYR A 41 -0.90 -10.26 -0.34
C TYR A 41 -2.00 -9.22 -0.55
N MET A 42 -3.20 -9.69 -0.89
CA MET A 42 -4.40 -8.86 -0.93
C MET A 42 -4.67 -8.13 0.37
N GLN A 43 -4.69 -8.87 1.48
CA GLN A 43 -4.93 -8.30 2.81
C GLN A 43 -3.82 -7.32 3.20
N VAL A 44 -2.56 -7.62 2.87
CA VAL A 44 -1.44 -6.68 3.10
C VAL A 44 -1.68 -5.38 2.34
N ILE A 45 -2.06 -5.46 1.06
CA ILE A 45 -2.26 -4.28 0.23
C ILE A 45 -3.47 -3.47 0.70
N PHE A 46 -4.59 -4.11 1.02
CA PHE A 46 -5.76 -3.41 1.58
C PHE A 46 -5.47 -2.78 2.94
N ARG A 47 -4.63 -3.42 3.78
CA ARG A 47 -4.12 -2.77 5.00
C ARG A 47 -3.24 -1.58 4.66
N ALA A 48 -2.35 -1.70 3.67
CA ALA A 48 -1.50 -0.60 3.21
C ALA A 48 -2.30 0.60 2.72
N THR A 49 -3.34 0.38 1.93
CA THR A 49 -4.20 1.46 1.44
C THR A 49 -5.03 2.08 2.56
N HIS A 50 -5.48 1.27 3.54
CA HIS A 50 -6.13 1.78 4.74
C HIS A 50 -5.21 2.71 5.56
N TRP A 51 -3.98 2.28 5.85
CA TRP A 51 -3.01 3.11 6.55
C TRP A 51 -2.63 4.36 5.75
N LEU A 52 -2.50 4.25 4.43
CA LEU A 52 -2.20 5.40 3.58
C LEU A 52 -3.36 6.41 3.55
N ARG A 53 -4.62 5.97 3.60
CA ARG A 53 -5.79 6.85 3.78
C ARG A 53 -5.77 7.56 5.14
N PHE A 54 -5.40 6.86 6.19
CA PHE A 54 -5.24 7.45 7.52
C PHE A 54 -4.13 8.51 7.52
N TRP A 55 -2.99 8.21 6.89
CA TRP A 55 -1.86 9.14 6.78
C TRP A 55 -2.15 10.30 5.81
N ALA A 56 -3.08 10.14 4.87
CA ALA A 56 -3.56 11.22 4.03
C ALA A 56 -4.29 12.31 4.83
N GLN A 57 -4.96 11.94 5.94
CA GLN A 57 -5.59 12.90 6.85
C GLN A 57 -4.57 13.70 7.67
N LEU A 58 -3.34 13.19 7.80
CA LEU A 58 -2.24 13.88 8.49
C LEU A 58 -1.49 14.87 7.59
N GLN A 59 -1.83 14.95 6.30
CA GLN A 59 -1.19 15.92 5.40
C GLN A 59 -1.65 17.33 5.74
N ARG A 60 -0.69 18.27 5.80
CA ARG A 60 -0.97 19.68 6.14
C ARG A 60 -1.77 20.41 5.06
N ARG A 61 -1.82 19.88 3.84
CA ARG A 61 -2.55 20.44 2.70
C ARG A 61 -3.58 19.44 2.22
N ASP A 62 -4.79 19.91 1.95
CA ASP A 62 -5.86 19.08 1.42
C ASP A 62 -5.51 18.48 0.04
N GLU A 63 -4.79 19.22 -0.82
CA GLU A 63 -4.34 18.74 -2.13
C GLU A 63 -3.43 17.49 -2.03
N ASP A 64 -2.53 17.49 -1.04
CA ASP A 64 -1.59 16.41 -0.78
C ASP A 64 -2.33 15.17 -0.26
N GLY A 65 -3.29 15.38 0.64
CA GLY A 65 -4.17 14.32 1.15
C GLY A 65 -5.05 13.72 0.05
N GLU A 66 -5.62 14.55 -0.83
CA GLU A 66 -6.43 14.07 -1.94
C GLU A 66 -5.60 13.31 -2.98
N PHE A 67 -4.38 13.76 -3.27
CA PHE A 67 -3.45 13.01 -4.11
C PHE A 67 -3.19 11.60 -3.58
N LEU A 68 -2.91 11.48 -2.27
CA LEU A 68 -2.71 10.18 -1.62
C LEU A 68 -3.98 9.31 -1.68
N LYS A 69 -5.17 9.89 -1.44
CA LYS A 69 -6.45 9.16 -1.55
C LYS A 69 -6.72 8.65 -2.96
N VAL A 70 -6.47 9.47 -3.98
CA VAL A 70 -6.61 9.07 -5.40
C VAL A 70 -5.61 7.97 -5.74
N ALA A 71 -4.35 8.10 -5.30
CA ALA A 71 -3.34 7.06 -5.48
C ALA A 71 -3.74 5.74 -4.81
N CYS A 72 -4.28 5.79 -3.58
CA CYS A 72 -4.82 4.61 -2.89
C CYS A 72 -5.94 3.94 -3.68
N ARG A 73 -6.94 4.71 -4.13
CA ARG A 73 -8.08 4.17 -4.89
C ARG A 73 -7.61 3.51 -6.19
N LYS A 74 -6.65 4.13 -6.90
CA LYS A 74 -6.05 3.54 -8.09
C LYS A 74 -5.35 2.21 -7.77
N LEU A 75 -4.57 2.17 -6.70
CA LEU A 75 -3.88 0.95 -6.27
C LEU A 75 -4.87 -0.17 -5.92
N GLU A 76 -5.89 0.12 -5.11
CA GLU A 76 -6.94 -0.84 -4.77
C GLU A 76 -7.66 -1.36 -6.01
N THR A 77 -7.99 -0.47 -6.95
CA THR A 77 -8.66 -0.86 -8.20
C THR A 77 -7.79 -1.78 -9.05
N MET A 78 -6.51 -1.44 -9.23
CA MET A 78 -5.56 -2.28 -9.97
C MET A 78 -5.41 -3.66 -9.35
N VAL A 79 -5.37 -3.72 -8.02
CA VAL A 79 -5.22 -4.95 -7.25
C VAL A 79 -6.48 -5.82 -7.34
N MET A 80 -7.66 -5.23 -7.22
CA MET A 80 -8.93 -5.91 -7.45
C MET A 80 -9.06 -6.45 -8.89
N GLN A 81 -8.68 -5.64 -9.89
CA GLN A 81 -8.69 -6.05 -11.30
C GLN A 81 -7.72 -7.19 -11.56
N LEU A 82 -6.50 -7.14 -11.02
CA LEU A 82 -5.52 -8.21 -11.13
C LEU A 82 -6.08 -9.52 -10.57
N TYR A 83 -6.76 -9.47 -9.43
CA TYR A 83 -7.35 -10.65 -8.81
C TYR A 83 -8.59 -11.16 -9.54
N ALA A 84 -9.43 -10.27 -10.07
CA ALA A 84 -10.56 -10.65 -10.90
C ALA A 84 -10.11 -11.34 -12.20
N ASN A 85 -9.03 -10.85 -12.83
CA ASN A 85 -8.52 -11.38 -14.08
C ASN A 85 -7.74 -12.70 -13.92
N TYR A 86 -6.96 -12.84 -12.85
CA TYR A 86 -6.03 -13.97 -12.68
C TYR A 86 -6.37 -14.90 -11.49
N GLY A 87 -7.40 -14.59 -10.70
CA GLY A 87 -7.93 -15.45 -9.63
C GLY A 87 -6.96 -15.78 -8.49
N TRP A 88 -5.80 -15.11 -8.45
CA TRP A 88 -4.64 -15.37 -7.59
C TRP A 88 -4.52 -16.82 -7.07
N ARG A 89 -4.35 -17.76 -7.99
CA ARG A 89 -3.71 -19.06 -7.67
C ARG A 89 -2.20 -18.85 -7.77
N PHE A 90 -1.50 -18.85 -6.62
CA PHE A 90 -0.02 -18.86 -6.52
C PHE A 90 0.62 -20.17 -7.06
N THR A 91 0.02 -20.81 -8.06
CA THR A 91 0.50 -22.06 -8.65
C THR A 91 1.39 -21.82 -9.88
N ASN A 92 1.73 -20.56 -10.21
CA ASN A 92 2.86 -20.25 -11.10
C ASN A 92 4.12 -19.98 -10.27
N ARG A 93 4.64 -21.08 -9.70
CA ARG A 93 6.06 -21.46 -9.67
C ARG A 93 7.05 -20.28 -9.58
N LEU A 94 7.41 -19.92 -8.36
CA LEU A 94 8.83 -19.74 -8.06
C LEU A 94 9.47 -21.13 -8.17
N GLU A 95 9.91 -21.48 -9.36
CA GLU A 95 11.06 -22.36 -9.59
C GLU A 95 12.25 -21.48 -9.95
#